data_AF-A0A955RBJ4-F1
#
_entry.id   AF-A0A955RBJ4-F1
#
_cell.length_a   1.000
_cell.length_b   1.000
_cell.length_c   1.000
_cell.angle_alpha   90.00
_cell.angle_beta   90.00
_cell.angle_gamma   90.00
#
_symmetry.space_group_name_H-M   'P 1'
#
loop_
_entity.id
_entity.type
_entity.pdbx_description
1 polymer ?
#
loop_
_entity_poly.entity_id
_entity_poly.type
_entity_poly.pdbx_seq_one_letter_code
_entity_poly.pdbx_strand_id
1 'polypeptide(L)'
;LRDLLAEAPARSVVLATISKGTAELKVALREPGPHREALRARLDVGGLSEGTPLLDYARGHGRTWMILRLMMLLRRVDRGFLDGLAHRTPLLEGPVHSPPEVPVVSVVGFPLQSHLEGTIAERHGFLAPLGPNDGYGLILDAMAGEVYPVWGASHYLRTPGLSRVFYGVLAALARRVASSG
;
A
#
# COMPACT_ATOMS: atom_id res chain seq x y z
N LEU A 1 -3.48 -3.51 14.77
CA LEU A 1 -2.67 -4.49 14.01
C LEU A 1 -1.79 -5.33 14.93
N ARG A 2 -0.97 -4.71 15.79
CA ARG A 2 -0.14 -5.43 16.78
C ARG A 2 -0.99 -6.38 17.66
N ASP A 3 -2.10 -5.89 18.20
CA ASP A 3 -2.99 -6.71 19.06
C ASP A 3 -3.64 -7.86 18.29
N LEU A 4 -4.14 -7.62 17.07
CA LEU A 4 -4.70 -8.66 16.20
C LEU A 4 -3.68 -9.74 15.81
N LEU A 5 -2.40 -9.38 15.66
CA LEU A 5 -1.33 -10.33 15.36
C LEU A 5 -0.84 -11.04 16.63
N ALA A 6 -0.95 -10.41 17.80
CA ALA A 6 -0.63 -11.02 19.10
C ALA A 6 -1.74 -11.98 19.58
N GLU A 7 -3.00 -11.68 19.24
CA GLU A 7 -4.16 -12.51 19.55
C GLU A 7 -4.28 -13.75 18.66
N ALA A 8 -3.52 -13.86 17.57
CA ALA A 8 -3.50 -15.02 16.70
C ALA A 8 -2.58 -16.12 17.28
N PRO A 9 -3.08 -17.08 18.07
CA PRO A 9 -2.23 -18.03 18.76
C PRO A 9 -1.92 -19.18 17.79
N ALA A 10 -0.65 -19.51 17.60
CA ALA A 10 -0.18 -20.69 16.87
C ALA A 10 -0.65 -20.87 15.40
N ARG A 11 -1.28 -19.86 14.79
CA ARG A 11 -1.78 -19.93 13.41
C ARG A 11 -0.90 -19.12 12.47
N SER A 12 -0.45 -19.78 11.41
CA SER A 12 0.08 -19.16 10.20
C SER A 12 -0.84 -18.05 9.70
N VAL A 13 -0.35 -16.80 9.66
CA VAL A 13 -1.10 -15.63 9.20
C VAL A 13 -0.69 -15.27 7.78
N VAL A 14 -1.68 -15.08 6.90
CA VAL A 14 -1.50 -14.36 5.63
C VAL A 14 -1.99 -12.94 5.84
N LEU A 15 -1.11 -11.96 5.62
CA LEU A 15 -1.46 -10.57 5.82
C LEU A 15 -1.70 -9.87 4.48
N ALA A 16 -2.89 -9.28 4.33
CA ALA A 16 -3.22 -8.43 3.20
C ALA A 16 -3.26 -6.96 3.64
N THR A 17 -2.53 -6.09 2.94
CA THR A 17 -2.54 -4.64 3.16
C THR A 17 -3.06 -3.92 1.93
N ILE A 18 -3.71 -2.77 2.15
CA ILE A 18 -4.22 -1.91 1.08
C ILE A 18 -3.70 -0.49 1.33
N SER A 19 -3.15 0.15 0.30
CA SER A 19 -2.73 1.55 0.33
C SER A 19 -1.78 1.86 1.51
N LYS A 20 -2.16 2.80 2.38
CA LYS A 20 -1.40 3.17 3.60
C LYS A 20 -1.14 1.99 4.55
N GLY A 21 -1.94 0.92 4.49
CA GLY A 21 -1.73 -0.26 5.34
C GLY A 21 -0.32 -0.87 5.20
N THR A 22 0.32 -0.73 4.04
CA THR A 22 1.69 -1.18 3.81
C THR A 22 2.71 -0.37 4.64
N ALA A 23 2.49 0.93 4.79
CA ALA A 23 3.33 1.81 5.62
C ALA A 23 3.17 1.47 7.11
N GLU A 24 1.95 1.20 7.56
CA GLU A 24 1.69 0.79 8.94
C GLU A 24 2.28 -0.59 9.24
N LEU A 25 2.20 -1.51 8.28
CA LEU A 25 2.84 -2.81 8.37
C LEU A 25 4.36 -2.69 8.46
N LYS A 26 4.97 -1.79 7.68
CA LYS A 26 6.39 -1.48 7.74
C LYS A 26 6.84 -1.08 9.13
N VAL A 27 6.11 -0.19 9.77
CA VAL A 27 6.39 0.21 11.16
C VAL A 27 6.16 -0.96 12.12
N ALA A 28 5.13 -1.78 11.90
CA ALA A 28 4.83 -2.92 12.76
C ALA A 28 5.92 -4.03 12.70
N LEU A 29 6.47 -4.32 11.52
CA LEU A 29 7.46 -5.41 11.32
C LEU A 29 8.91 -5.02 11.65
N ARG A 30 9.18 -3.76 11.99
CA ARG A 30 10.52 -3.30 12.42
C ARG A 30 10.95 -3.94 13.73
N GLU A 31 10.04 -4.08 14.68
CA GLU A 31 10.32 -4.70 15.96
C GLU A 31 10.19 -6.23 15.81
N PRO A 32 11.19 -7.02 16.22
CA PRO A 32 11.04 -8.47 16.26
C PRO A 32 9.94 -8.87 17.27
N GLY A 33 9.18 -9.91 16.95
CA GLY A 33 8.18 -10.44 17.87
C GLY A 33 7.33 -11.55 17.27
N PRO A 34 6.41 -12.14 18.05
CA PRO A 34 5.60 -13.30 17.65
C PRO A 34 4.80 -13.07 16.36
N HIS A 35 4.37 -11.83 16.14
CA HIS A 35 3.63 -11.40 14.97
C HIS A 35 4.43 -11.56 13.65
N ARG A 36 5.77 -11.46 13.72
CA ARG A 36 6.66 -11.65 12.57
C ARG A 36 6.91 -13.13 12.30
N GLU A 37 6.98 -13.94 13.35
CA GLU A 37 7.14 -15.41 13.25
C GLU A 37 5.88 -16.11 12.74
N ALA A 38 4.71 -15.56 13.07
CA ALA A 38 3.42 -16.07 12.60
C ALA A 38 3.16 -15.77 11.11
N LEU A 39 3.84 -14.79 10.51
CA LEU A 39 3.62 -14.36 9.13
C LEU A 39 4.11 -15.43 8.15
N ARG A 40 3.21 -15.95 7.29
CA ARG A 40 3.54 -16.93 6.25
C ARG A 40 3.41 -16.42 4.83
N ALA A 41 2.70 -15.32 4.63
CA ALA A 41 2.61 -14.66 3.34
C ALA A 41 2.12 -13.22 3.49
N ARG A 42 2.51 -12.37 2.54
CA ARG A 42 2.08 -10.97 2.48
C ARG A 42 1.54 -10.64 1.10
N LEU A 43 0.41 -9.93 1.08
CA LEU A 43 -0.22 -9.37 -0.10
C LEU A 43 -0.38 -7.86 0.07
N ASP A 44 0.26 -7.07 -0.78
CA ASP A 44 0.08 -5.61 -0.79
C ASP A 44 -0.74 -5.19 -2.00
N VAL A 45 -1.71 -4.30 -1.80
CA VAL A 45 -2.60 -3.81 -2.84
C VAL A 45 -2.46 -2.30 -2.94
N GLY A 46 -1.84 -1.82 -4.01
CA GLY A 46 -1.56 -0.40 -4.22
C GLY A 46 -0.78 0.20 -3.04
N GLY A 47 0.19 -0.52 -2.50
CA GLY A 47 0.86 -0.16 -1.25
C GLY A 47 1.54 1.21 -1.31
N LEU A 48 1.40 2.00 -0.24
CA LEU A 48 2.07 3.29 -0.09
C LEU A 48 3.21 3.18 0.94
N SER A 49 4.18 2.30 0.70
CA SER A 49 5.20 1.96 1.71
C SER A 49 6.10 3.14 2.12
N GLU A 50 6.22 4.13 1.24
CA GLU A 50 6.94 5.39 1.43
C GLU A 50 6.01 6.59 1.61
N GLY A 51 4.70 6.39 1.80
CA GLY A 51 3.70 7.46 1.83
C GLY A 51 3.34 7.98 0.43
N THR A 52 2.85 9.21 0.34
CA THR A 52 2.42 9.84 -0.93
C THR A 52 2.97 11.27 -1.08
N PRO A 53 3.62 11.61 -2.21
CA PRO A 53 4.05 12.99 -2.49
C PRO A 53 2.87 13.97 -2.61
N LEU A 54 1.63 13.48 -2.81
CA LEU A 54 0.45 14.32 -2.86
C LEU A 54 0.18 15.02 -1.53
N LEU A 55 0.61 14.44 -0.41
CA LEU A 55 0.43 15.08 0.88
C LEU A 55 1.34 16.30 1.05
N ASP A 56 2.58 16.22 0.57
CA ASP A 56 3.53 17.33 0.61
C ASP A 56 3.07 18.45 -0.32
N TYR A 57 2.53 18.09 -1.49
CA TYR A 57 1.84 19.04 -2.36
C TYR A 57 0.67 19.75 -1.66
N ALA A 58 -0.21 18.97 -1.01
CA ALA A 58 -1.36 19.53 -0.31
C ALA A 58 -0.93 20.53 0.77
N ARG A 59 0.11 20.20 1.56
CA ARG A 59 0.69 21.09 2.58
C ARG A 59 1.23 22.39 2.00
N GLY A 60 1.85 22.35 0.82
CA GLY A 60 2.31 23.53 0.09
C GLY A 60 1.20 24.43 -0.48
N HIS A 61 -0.03 23.90 -0.60
CA HIS A 61 -1.17 24.60 -1.21
C HIS A 61 -2.27 24.81 -0.17
N GLY A 62 -2.27 25.98 0.49
CA GLY A 62 -3.12 26.26 1.65
C GLY A 62 -4.61 25.95 1.50
N ARG A 63 -5.20 26.14 0.29
CA ARG A 63 -6.59 25.76 0.00
C ARG A 63 -6.78 24.24 0.00
N THR A 64 -5.92 23.51 -0.69
CA THR A 64 -5.92 22.03 -0.74
C THR A 64 -5.70 21.45 0.66
N TRP A 65 -4.76 22.00 1.43
CA TRP A 65 -4.53 21.61 2.81
C TRP A 65 -5.76 21.80 3.70
N MET A 66 -6.42 22.95 3.57
CA MET A 66 -7.63 23.26 4.35
C MET A 66 -8.77 22.28 4.02
N ILE A 67 -9.00 22.01 2.73
CA ILE A 67 -10.00 21.04 2.27
C ILE A 67 -9.70 19.65 2.82
N LEU A 68 -8.43 19.20 2.74
CA LEU A 68 -8.01 17.92 3.28
C LEU A 68 -8.26 17.82 4.79
N ARG A 69 -7.89 18.85 5.55
CA ARG A 69 -8.13 18.91 7.00
C ARG A 69 -9.60 18.88 7.36
N LEU A 70 -10.44 19.62 6.62
CA LEU A 70 -11.89 19.62 6.82
C LEU A 70 -12.48 18.23 6.53
N MET A 71 -12.07 17.59 5.43
CA MET A 71 -12.50 16.24 5.09
C MET A 71 -12.13 15.24 6.19
N MET A 72 -10.93 15.34 6.76
CA MET A 72 -10.49 14.46 7.85
C MET A 72 -11.25 14.69 9.14
N LEU A 73 -11.52 15.95 9.48
CA LEU A 73 -12.34 16.30 10.63
C LEU A 73 -13.75 15.70 10.50
N LEU A 74 -14.38 15.85 9.33
CA LEU A 74 -15.71 15.29 9.05
C LEU A 74 -15.72 13.76 9.11
N ARG A 75 -14.61 13.12 8.71
CA ARG A 75 -14.44 11.66 8.74
C ARG A 75 -13.90 11.13 10.06
N ARG A 76 -13.67 11.99 11.07
CA ARG A 76 -13.08 11.65 12.37
C ARG A 76 -11.76 10.86 12.25
N VAL A 77 -10.97 11.19 11.23
CA VAL A 77 -9.66 10.58 11.02
C VAL A 77 -8.64 11.26 11.93
N ASP A 78 -7.87 10.45 12.67
CA ASP A 78 -6.85 10.95 13.58
C ASP A 78 -5.74 11.74 12.86
N ARG A 79 -5.13 12.72 13.53
CA ARG A 79 -4.06 13.54 12.94
C ARG A 79 -2.81 12.73 12.59
N GLY A 80 -2.50 11.70 13.38
CA GLY A 80 -1.38 10.78 13.11
C GLY A 80 -1.55 9.99 11.81
N PHE A 81 -2.76 9.93 11.25
CA PHE A 81 -2.99 9.34 9.94
C PHE A 81 -2.29 10.13 8.82
N LEU A 82 -2.24 11.46 8.91
CA LEU A 82 -1.54 12.32 7.95
C LEU A 82 -0.03 12.15 8.03
N ASP A 83 0.50 12.05 9.24
CA ASP A 83 1.94 11.89 9.42
C ASP A 83 2.42 10.55 8.83
N GLY A 84 1.61 9.49 8.95
CA GLY A 84 1.86 8.21 8.28
C GLY A 84 1.57 8.17 6.78
N LEU A 85 1.06 9.24 6.17
CA LEU A 85 0.88 9.37 4.72
C LEU A 85 1.92 10.28 4.06
N ALA A 86 2.68 11.06 4.85
CA ALA A 86 3.69 11.95 4.31
C ALA A 86 4.81 11.16 3.65
N HIS A 87 5.30 11.67 2.51
CA HIS A 87 6.28 10.93 1.73
C HIS A 87 7.63 10.90 2.44
N ARG A 88 8.26 9.73 2.51
CA ARG A 88 9.64 9.53 3.01
C ARG A 88 9.91 10.21 4.36
N THR A 89 9.03 9.99 5.33
CA THR A 89 9.30 10.40 6.71
C THR A 89 10.34 9.49 7.35
N PRO A 90 11.07 9.93 8.40
CA PRO A 90 11.97 9.05 9.16
C PRO A 90 11.29 7.77 9.67
N LEU A 91 9.99 7.86 9.97
CA LEU A 91 9.17 6.71 10.36
C LEU A 91 9.01 5.67 9.24
N LEU A 92 9.12 6.08 7.98
CA LEU A 92 8.99 5.21 6.81
C LEU A 92 10.33 4.90 6.16
N GLU A 93 11.47 5.31 6.69
CA GLU A 93 12.76 4.95 6.08
C GLU A 93 13.06 3.44 6.05
N GLY A 94 13.83 3.00 5.05
CA GLY A 94 14.25 1.61 4.89
C GLY A 94 13.22 0.71 4.20
N PRO A 95 13.50 -0.59 4.01
CA PRO A 95 12.57 -1.51 3.35
C PRO A 95 11.45 -1.97 4.30
N VAL A 96 10.37 -2.50 3.74
CA VAL A 96 9.40 -3.24 4.55
C VAL A 96 9.98 -4.61 4.88
N HIS A 97 10.38 -4.80 6.15
CA HIS A 97 11.01 -6.04 6.61
C HIS A 97 10.03 -7.21 6.58
N SER A 98 10.18 -8.11 5.61
CA SER A 98 9.60 -9.46 5.63
C SER A 98 10.71 -10.47 5.93
N PRO A 99 10.46 -11.55 6.68
CA PRO A 99 11.39 -12.68 6.75
C PRO A 99 11.69 -13.22 5.33
N PRO A 100 12.93 -13.64 5.01
CA PRO A 100 13.31 -14.06 3.66
C PRO A 100 12.45 -15.19 3.08
N GLU A 101 11.92 -16.05 3.94
CA GLU A 101 11.11 -17.22 3.58
C GLU A 101 9.64 -16.87 3.35
N VAL A 102 9.21 -15.64 3.69
CA VAL A 102 7.82 -15.19 3.54
C VAL A 102 7.60 -14.68 2.13
N PRO A 103 6.77 -15.36 1.30
CA PRO A 103 6.38 -14.83 0.00
C PRO A 103 5.66 -13.49 0.15
N VAL A 104 6.12 -12.50 -0.63
CA VAL A 104 5.51 -11.18 -0.74
C VAL A 104 4.98 -11.03 -2.17
N VAL A 105 3.72 -10.62 -2.28
CA VAL A 105 3.07 -10.31 -3.55
C VAL A 105 2.51 -8.89 -3.50
N SER A 106 2.74 -8.11 -4.56
CA SER A 106 2.22 -6.76 -4.71
C SER A 106 1.31 -6.66 -5.93
N VAL A 107 0.06 -6.22 -5.74
CA VAL A 107 -0.89 -5.91 -6.82
C VAL A 107 -0.90 -4.39 -6.99
N VAL A 108 -0.41 -3.91 -8.13
CA VAL A 108 -0.13 -2.47 -8.33
C VAL A 108 -0.85 -1.97 -9.57
N GLY A 109 -1.53 -0.82 -9.45
CA GLY A 109 -2.13 -0.15 -10.60
C GLY A 109 -1.04 0.34 -11.56
N PHE A 110 -1.19 0.07 -12.84
CA PHE A 110 -0.21 0.43 -13.86
C PHE A 110 -0.89 1.23 -14.99
N PRO A 111 -1.28 2.49 -14.73
CA PRO A 111 -1.99 3.29 -15.71
C PRO A 111 -1.03 4.01 -16.66
N LEU A 112 -1.59 4.47 -17.78
CA LEU A 112 -1.04 5.52 -18.62
C LEU A 112 -1.95 6.74 -18.42
N GLN A 113 -1.48 7.94 -18.76
CA GLN A 113 -2.33 9.14 -18.68
C GLN A 113 -3.66 8.96 -19.42
N SER A 114 -3.66 8.28 -20.58
CA SER A 114 -4.85 8.01 -21.39
C SER A 114 -5.85 7.05 -20.76
N HIS A 115 -5.47 6.33 -19.70
CA HIS A 115 -6.36 5.44 -18.96
C HIS A 115 -7.11 6.15 -17.82
N LEU A 116 -6.75 7.40 -17.52
CA LEU A 116 -7.17 8.10 -16.32
C LEU A 116 -8.10 9.26 -16.65
N GLU A 117 -9.02 9.53 -15.73
CA GLU A 117 -10.00 10.62 -15.85
C GLU A 117 -10.10 11.43 -14.55
N GLY A 118 -10.55 12.68 -14.68
CA GLY A 118 -10.82 13.60 -13.57
C GLY A 118 -9.62 13.81 -12.65
N THR A 119 -9.90 13.88 -11.34
CA THR A 119 -8.87 14.19 -10.32
C THR A 119 -7.72 13.18 -10.24
N ILE A 120 -7.93 11.93 -10.68
CA ILE A 120 -6.86 10.93 -10.73
C ILE A 120 -5.87 11.26 -11.86
N ALA A 121 -6.37 11.69 -13.03
CA ALA A 121 -5.52 12.11 -14.15
C ALA A 121 -4.68 13.35 -13.79
N GLU A 122 -5.27 14.29 -13.04
CA GLU A 122 -4.57 15.48 -12.54
C GLU A 122 -3.45 15.10 -11.56
N ARG A 123 -3.75 14.24 -10.57
CA ARG A 123 -2.75 13.75 -9.62
C ARG A 123 -1.65 12.94 -10.29
N HIS A 124 -2.01 12.11 -11.27
CA HIS A 124 -1.04 11.35 -12.04
C HIS A 124 -0.10 12.28 -12.81
N GLY A 125 -0.63 13.32 -13.44
CA GLY A 125 0.17 14.35 -14.11
C GLY A 125 1.08 15.10 -13.13
N PHE A 126 0.61 15.42 -11.93
CA PHE A 126 1.42 16.02 -10.88
C PHE A 126 2.58 15.13 -10.43
N LEU A 127 2.34 13.81 -10.31
CA LEU A 127 3.34 12.84 -9.87
C LEU A 127 4.28 12.40 -11.00
N ALA A 128 3.91 12.60 -12.27
CA ALA A 128 4.69 12.13 -13.43
C ALA A 128 6.17 12.56 -13.43
N PRO A 129 6.56 13.80 -13.03
CA PRO A 129 7.97 14.19 -12.91
C PRO A 129 8.77 13.39 -11.88
N LEU A 130 8.11 12.77 -10.91
CA LEU A 130 8.73 11.95 -9.86
C LEU A 130 8.87 10.48 -10.28
N GLY A 131 8.19 10.07 -11.36
CA GLY A 131 8.28 8.73 -11.93
C GLY A 131 6.91 8.09 -12.24
N PRO A 132 6.92 6.82 -12.68
CA PRO A 132 5.70 6.05 -12.90
C PRO A 132 4.86 5.98 -11.62
N ASN A 133 3.57 6.26 -11.73
CA ASN A 133 2.68 6.39 -10.58
C ASN A 133 1.26 5.90 -10.90
N ASP A 134 0.46 5.67 -9.87
CA ASP A 134 -0.92 5.19 -10.01
C ASP A 134 -1.97 6.29 -9.74
N GLY A 135 -1.54 7.55 -9.69
CA GLY A 135 -2.35 8.71 -9.31
C GLY A 135 -2.44 8.97 -7.80
N TYR A 136 -1.77 8.16 -6.97
CA TYR A 136 -1.65 8.38 -5.52
C TYR A 136 -0.24 8.14 -4.99
N GLY A 137 0.44 7.09 -5.42
CA GLY A 137 1.81 6.76 -5.04
C GLY A 137 2.68 6.48 -6.25
N LEU A 138 4.00 6.47 -6.04
CA LEU A 138 4.93 6.01 -7.05
C LEU A 138 4.84 4.48 -7.14
N ILE A 139 4.85 3.95 -8.35
CA ILE A 139 4.76 2.50 -8.59
C ILE A 139 5.93 1.78 -7.94
N LEU A 140 7.13 2.37 -7.96
CA LEU A 140 8.32 1.79 -7.32
C LEU A 140 8.15 1.60 -5.81
N ASP A 141 7.46 2.52 -5.14
CA ASP A 141 7.23 2.43 -3.68
C ASP A 141 6.18 1.36 -3.33
N ALA A 142 5.37 0.95 -4.31
CA ALA A 142 4.35 -0.08 -4.17
C ALA A 142 4.85 -1.49 -4.54
N MET A 143 6.06 -1.61 -5.08
CA MET A 143 6.63 -2.87 -5.56
C MET A 143 7.44 -3.58 -4.47
N ALA A 144 6.94 -4.73 -4.01
CA ALA A 144 7.68 -5.66 -3.15
C ALA A 144 7.44 -7.12 -3.56
N GLY A 145 8.51 -7.92 -3.57
CA GLY A 145 8.46 -9.32 -3.96
C GLY A 145 7.97 -9.51 -5.40
N GLU A 146 7.01 -10.42 -5.59
CA GLU A 146 6.40 -10.63 -6.90
C GLU A 146 5.33 -9.58 -7.20
N VAL A 147 5.42 -8.96 -8.36
CA VAL A 147 4.54 -7.85 -8.75
C VAL A 147 3.53 -8.31 -9.79
N TYR A 148 2.26 -8.05 -9.51
CA TYR A 148 1.13 -8.22 -10.43
C TYR A 148 0.64 -6.84 -10.86
N PRO A 149 1.14 -6.32 -12.00
CA PRO A 149 0.68 -5.05 -12.53
C PRO A 149 -0.74 -5.18 -13.08
N VAL A 150 -1.62 -4.27 -12.68
CA VAL A 150 -2.98 -4.16 -13.21
C VAL A 150 -2.99 -3.05 -14.25
N TRP A 151 -2.81 -3.46 -15.51
CA TRP A 151 -2.74 -2.54 -16.64
C TRP A 151 -3.98 -1.65 -16.74
N GLY A 152 -3.76 -0.36 -16.95
CA GLY A 152 -4.83 0.62 -17.10
C GLY A 152 -5.53 1.03 -15.81
N ALA A 153 -5.21 0.39 -14.69
CA ALA A 153 -5.83 0.70 -13.43
C ALA A 153 -5.07 1.78 -12.66
N SER A 154 -5.80 2.73 -12.08
CA SER A 154 -5.27 3.66 -11.07
C SER A 154 -5.10 3.00 -9.70
N HIS A 155 -4.71 3.77 -8.70
CA HIS A 155 -4.62 3.35 -7.29
C HIS A 155 -5.88 2.63 -6.76
N TYR A 156 -7.05 3.00 -7.26
CA TYR A 156 -8.31 2.37 -6.85
C TYR A 156 -8.56 1.00 -7.49
N LEU A 157 -7.67 0.57 -8.39
CA LEU A 157 -7.74 -0.69 -9.12
C LEU A 157 -9.05 -0.95 -9.88
N ARG A 158 -9.78 0.11 -10.23
CA ARG A 158 -11.08 0.01 -10.91
C ARG A 158 -10.90 -0.34 -12.38
N THR A 159 -10.88 -1.63 -12.67
CA THR A 159 -10.84 -2.17 -14.04
C THR A 159 -11.76 -3.40 -14.16
N PRO A 160 -12.36 -3.65 -15.34
CA PRO A 160 -12.96 -4.93 -15.64
C PRO A 160 -11.97 -6.08 -15.36
N GLY A 161 -12.46 -7.17 -14.77
CA GLY A 161 -11.63 -8.35 -14.50
C GLY A 161 -10.73 -8.27 -13.27
N LEU A 162 -10.80 -7.21 -12.47
CA LEU A 162 -10.03 -7.10 -11.22
C LEU A 162 -10.19 -8.33 -10.32
N SER A 163 -11.42 -8.79 -10.14
CA SER A 163 -11.72 -9.98 -9.32
C SER A 163 -10.96 -11.21 -9.80
N ARG A 164 -10.81 -11.40 -11.13
CA ARG A 164 -10.07 -12.54 -11.69
C ARG A 164 -8.58 -12.47 -11.34
N VAL A 165 -7.98 -11.28 -11.43
CA VAL A 165 -6.59 -11.07 -11.01
C VAL A 165 -6.44 -11.36 -9.52
N PHE A 166 -7.32 -10.81 -8.69
CA PHE A 166 -7.30 -11.02 -7.24
C PHE A 166 -7.45 -12.49 -6.85
N TYR A 167 -8.43 -13.19 -7.42
CA TYR A 167 -8.61 -14.62 -7.16
C TYR A 167 -7.40 -15.44 -7.63
N GLY A 168 -6.82 -15.11 -8.78
CA GLY A 168 -5.61 -15.75 -9.27
C GLY A 168 -4.42 -15.58 -8.31
N VAL A 169 -4.21 -14.36 -7.84
CA VAL A 169 -3.16 -14.01 -6.87
C VAL A 169 -3.38 -14.72 -5.53
N LEU A 170 -4.59 -14.66 -4.98
CA LEU A 170 -4.91 -15.33 -3.72
C LEU A 170 -4.74 -16.85 -3.83
N ALA A 171 -5.18 -17.45 -4.94
CA ALA A 171 -4.99 -18.88 -5.18
C ALA A 171 -3.51 -19.26 -5.33
N ALA A 172 -2.70 -18.43 -6.00
CA ALA A 172 -1.27 -18.64 -6.11
C ALA A 172 -0.57 -18.55 -4.74
N LEU A 173 -0.96 -17.56 -3.93
CA LEU A 173 -0.43 -17.37 -2.58
C LEU A 173 -0.80 -18.54 -1.66
N ALA A 174 -2.06 -18.99 -1.70
CA ALA A 174 -2.54 -20.12 -0.92
C ALA A 174 -1.74 -21.41 -1.25
N ARG A 175 -1.46 -21.68 -2.53
CA ARG A 175 -0.63 -22.82 -2.95
C ARG A 175 0.78 -22.75 -2.39
N ARG A 176 1.39 -21.57 -2.34
CA ARG A 176 2.76 -21.39 -1.80
C ARG A 176 2.80 -21.57 -0.29
N VAL A 177 1.81 -21.05 0.43
CA VAL A 177 1.70 -21.27 1.88
C VAL A 177 1.53 -22.76 2.18
N ALA A 178 0.72 -23.48 1.39
CA ALA A 178 0.53 -24.92 1.55
C ALA A 178 1.78 -25.77 1.24
N SER A 179 2.66 -25.31 0.35
CA SER A 179 3.91 -26.03 0.01
C SER A 179 5.08 -25.73 0.95
N SER A 180 4.92 -24.77 1.87
CA SER A 180 6.00 -24.29 2.75
C SER A 180 5.80 -24.71 4.22
N GLY A 181 4.82 -25.57 4.50
CA GLY A 181 4.53 -26.14 5.82
C GLY A 181 4.48 -27.66 5.75
#